data_AF-A0A2M7NGU2-F1
#
_entry.id   AF-A0A2M7NGU2-F1
#
_cell.length_a   1.000
_cell.length_b   1.000
_cell.length_c   1.000
_cell.angle_alpha   90.00
_cell.angle_beta   90.00
_cell.angle_gamma   90.00
#
_symmetry.space_group_name_H-M   'P 1'
#
loop_
_entity.id
_entity.type
_entity.pdbx_description
1 polymer ?
#
loop_
_entity_poly.entity_id
_entity_poly.type
_entity_poly.pdbx_seq_one_letter_code
_entity_poly.pdbx_strand_id
1 'polypeptide(L)'
;MSNFKNPLAKNLPTTIKIGVWASFVSALMLIGIGIFWVAHPAASEGSFSIVPDSDAAIRFSKITAIFKAVGDILPPVFVLLAIGFHQFRLAGYFHLITLVLVILVDMITWGTFVPNPQPLDILQHIPFAITIGVAAYCFLKTPSKTN
;
A
#
# COMPACT_ATOMS: atom_id res chain seq x y z
N MET A 1 2.07 -12.41 -27.08
CA MET A 1 2.36 -12.71 -25.66
C MET A 1 3.37 -11.69 -25.15
N SER A 2 2.98 -10.79 -24.25
CA SER A 2 3.93 -9.86 -23.62
C SER A 2 4.87 -10.67 -22.73
N ASN A 3 6.16 -10.68 -23.05
CA ASN A 3 7.15 -11.46 -22.33
C ASN A 3 7.44 -10.77 -20.99
N PHE A 4 6.96 -11.34 -19.88
CA PHE A 4 7.22 -10.85 -18.53
C PHE A 4 8.74 -10.89 -18.29
N LYS A 5 9.35 -9.73 -18.03
CA LYS A 5 10.81 -9.65 -17.93
C LYS A 5 11.24 -9.84 -16.48
N ASN A 6 12.33 -10.56 -16.26
CA ASN A 6 12.90 -10.73 -14.92
C ASN A 6 13.21 -9.33 -14.32
N PRO A 7 12.53 -8.92 -13.23
CA PRO A 7 12.70 -7.59 -12.63
C PRO A 7 13.99 -7.46 -11.82
N LEU A 8 14.74 -8.55 -11.64
CA LEU A 8 16.05 -8.60 -10.99
C LEU A 8 17.18 -8.92 -11.98
N ALA A 9 16.97 -8.67 -13.27
CA ALA A 9 18.01 -8.84 -14.28
C ALA A 9 19.31 -8.14 -13.84
N LYS A 10 20.45 -8.86 -13.93
CA LYS A 10 21.76 -8.40 -13.42
C LYS A 10 22.16 -7.01 -13.96
N ASN A 11 21.61 -6.63 -15.10
CA ASN A 11 21.94 -5.43 -15.87
C ASN A 11 21.20 -4.16 -15.40
N LEU A 12 20.31 -4.25 -14.41
CA LEU A 12 19.58 -3.08 -13.91
C LEU A 12 20.45 -2.20 -13.00
N PRO A 13 20.28 -0.87 -13.04
CA PRO A 13 20.95 0.05 -12.11
C PRO A 13 20.67 -0.31 -10.65
N THR A 14 21.65 -0.10 -9.76
CA THR A 14 21.51 -0.39 -8.32
C THR A 14 20.31 0.32 -7.71
N THR A 15 20.03 1.56 -8.12
CA THR A 15 18.85 2.32 -7.68
C THR A 15 17.53 1.63 -8.03
N ILE A 16 17.41 1.06 -9.24
CA ILE A 16 16.22 0.29 -9.63
C ILE A 16 16.11 -0.99 -8.82
N LYS A 17 17.22 -1.69 -8.56
CA LYS A 17 17.23 -2.91 -7.73
C LYS A 17 16.76 -2.63 -6.30
N ILE A 18 17.19 -1.51 -5.71
CA ILE A 18 16.71 -1.05 -4.40
C ILE A 18 15.20 -0.76 -4.45
N GLY A 19 14.73 -0.05 -5.48
CA GLY A 19 13.30 0.23 -5.66
C GLY A 19 12.45 -1.04 -5.82
N VAL A 20 12.94 -2.04 -6.55
CA VAL A 20 12.28 -3.34 -6.69
C VAL A 20 12.20 -4.06 -5.35
N TRP A 21 13.30 -4.12 -4.59
CA TRP A 21 13.31 -4.72 -3.26
C TRP A 21 12.34 -4.02 -2.30
N ALA A 22 12.39 -2.69 -2.25
CA ALA A 22 11.48 -1.89 -1.43
C ALA A 22 10.01 -2.12 -1.81
N SER A 23 9.73 -2.30 -3.11
CA SER A 23 8.39 -2.63 -3.61
C SER A 23 7.91 -4.01 -3.19
N PHE A 24 8.79 -5.02 -3.15
CA PHE A 24 8.43 -6.35 -2.67
C PHE A 24 8.13 -6.34 -1.17
N VAL A 25 8.96 -5.64 -0.38
CA VAL A 25 8.73 -5.51 1.06
C VAL A 25 7.41 -4.79 1.33
N SER A 26 7.16 -3.65 0.68
CA SER A 26 5.90 -2.91 0.88
C SER A 26 4.68 -3.69 0.40
N ALA A 27 4.79 -4.45 -0.70
CA ALA A 27 3.72 -5.31 -1.19
C ALA A 27 3.37 -6.43 -0.20
N LEU A 28 4.36 -7.11 0.38
CA LEU A 28 4.12 -8.12 1.40
C LEU A 28 3.41 -7.55 2.63
N MET A 29 3.81 -6.36 3.07
CA MET A 29 3.16 -5.68 4.20
C MET A 29 1.72 -5.30 3.89
N LEU A 30 1.48 -4.61 2.77
CA LEU A 30 0.14 -4.16 2.38
C LEU A 30 -0.82 -5.32 2.11
N ILE A 31 -0.36 -6.39 1.45
CA ILE A 31 -1.18 -7.59 1.24
C ILE A 31 -1.48 -8.27 2.59
N GLY A 32 -0.50 -8.34 3.50
CA GLY A 32 -0.70 -8.86 4.85
C GLY A 32 -1.76 -8.07 5.62
N ILE A 33 -1.72 -6.74 5.55
CA ILE A 33 -2.72 -5.84 6.15
C ILE A 33 -4.10 -6.07 5.51
N GLY A 34 -4.17 -6.18 4.18
CA GLY A 34 -5.44 -6.46 3.49
C GLY A 34 -6.06 -7.81 3.91
N ILE A 35 -5.25 -8.87 4.02
CA ILE A 35 -5.70 -10.18 4.53
C ILE A 35 -6.17 -10.06 5.98
N PHE A 36 -5.45 -9.30 6.80
CA PHE A 36 -5.81 -9.07 8.21
C PHE A 36 -7.22 -8.48 8.33
N TRP A 37 -7.58 -7.48 7.53
CA TRP A 37 -8.91 -6.87 7.54
C TRP A 37 -10.03 -7.86 7.19
N VAL A 38 -9.81 -8.72 6.19
CA VAL A 38 -10.80 -9.74 5.80
C VAL A 38 -10.94 -10.82 6.87
N ALA A 39 -9.83 -11.24 7.49
CA ALA A 39 -9.83 -12.27 8.52
C ALA A 39 -10.39 -11.77 9.87
N HIS A 40 -10.20 -10.49 10.18
CA HIS A 40 -10.59 -9.88 11.45
C HIS A 40 -11.46 -8.64 11.23
N PRO A 41 -12.66 -8.77 10.64
CA PRO A 41 -13.52 -7.63 10.36
C PRO A 41 -13.93 -6.87 11.64
N ALA A 42 -14.01 -7.55 12.79
CA ALA A 42 -14.25 -6.90 14.09
C ALA A 42 -13.13 -5.92 14.50
N ALA A 43 -11.91 -6.06 13.96
CA ALA A 43 -10.87 -5.06 14.15
C ALA A 43 -11.25 -3.72 13.52
N SER A 44 -12.06 -3.71 12.45
CA SER A 44 -12.58 -2.47 11.86
C SER A 44 -13.58 -1.75 12.77
N GLU A 45 -14.32 -2.50 13.61
CA GLU A 45 -15.22 -1.93 14.60
C GLU A 45 -14.44 -1.14 15.65
N GLY A 46 -13.34 -1.71 16.14
CA GLY A 46 -12.42 -1.04 17.06
C GLY A 46 -11.62 0.09 16.41
N SER A 47 -11.13 -0.09 15.19
CA SER A 47 -10.29 0.90 14.49
C SER A 47 -11.07 2.12 13.99
N PHE A 48 -12.38 2.02 13.75
CA PHE A 48 -13.22 3.14 13.34
C PHE A 48 -14.21 3.58 14.43
N SER A 49 -14.05 3.07 15.66
CA SER A 49 -14.96 3.31 16.79
C SER A 49 -16.44 3.11 16.42
N ILE A 50 -16.71 2.13 15.54
CA ILE A 50 -18.09 1.80 15.16
C ILE A 50 -18.69 1.10 16.38
N VAL A 51 -19.64 1.75 17.03
CA VAL A 51 -20.41 1.13 18.12
C VAL A 51 -21.32 0.08 17.47
N PRO A 52 -21.17 -1.22 17.79
CA PRO A 52 -22.02 -2.27 17.24
C PRO A 52 -23.36 -2.27 18.00
N ASP A 53 -24.11 -1.18 17.86
CA ASP A 53 -25.43 -1.00 18.49
C ASP A 53 -26.57 -1.66 17.71
N SER A 54 -26.28 -2.13 16.49
CA SER A 54 -27.24 -2.66 15.55
C SER A 54 -26.62 -3.66 14.57
N ASP A 55 -27.43 -4.60 14.07
CA ASP A 55 -27.03 -5.52 13.00
C ASP A 55 -26.56 -4.78 11.73
N ALA A 56 -27.06 -3.56 11.52
CA ALA A 56 -26.63 -2.70 10.42
C ALA A 56 -25.18 -2.21 10.59
N ALA A 57 -24.79 -1.80 11.80
CA ALA A 57 -23.42 -1.38 12.13
C ALA A 57 -22.41 -2.53 11.95
N ILE A 58 -22.77 -3.74 12.37
CA ILE A 58 -21.95 -4.96 12.21
C ILE A 58 -21.79 -5.31 10.71
N ARG A 59 -22.84 -5.15 9.91
CA ARG A 59 -22.75 -5.36 8.46
C ARG A 59 -21.90 -4.29 7.78
N PHE A 60 -22.00 -3.04 8.24
CA PHE A 60 -21.21 -1.92 7.74
C PHE A 60 -19.72 -2.11 8.04
N SER A 61 -19.34 -2.58 9.24
CA SER A 61 -17.94 -2.87 9.59
C SER A 61 -17.30 -3.87 8.61
N LYS A 62 -18.03 -4.96 8.30
CA LYS A 62 -17.59 -5.98 7.34
C LYS A 62 -17.39 -5.42 5.93
N ILE A 63 -18.30 -4.57 5.47
CA ILE A 63 -18.19 -3.92 4.15
C ILE A 63 -16.96 -3.01 4.13
N THR A 64 -16.78 -2.18 5.15
CA THR A 64 -15.63 -1.29 5.30
C THR A 64 -14.31 -2.07 5.32
N ALA A 65 -14.26 -3.19 6.05
CA ALA A 65 -13.09 -4.07 6.08
C ALA A 65 -12.74 -4.64 4.70
N ILE A 66 -13.74 -5.01 3.89
CA ILE A 66 -13.51 -5.48 2.50
C ILE A 66 -12.99 -4.34 1.62
N PHE A 67 -13.60 -3.16 1.68
CA PHE A 67 -13.12 -2.01 0.90
C PHE A 67 -11.69 -1.63 1.27
N LYS A 68 -11.37 -1.67 2.57
CA LYS A 68 -10.02 -1.43 3.07
C LYS A 68 -9.04 -2.48 2.54
N ALA A 69 -9.39 -3.75 2.61
CA ALA A 69 -8.57 -4.83 2.06
C ALA A 69 -8.30 -4.68 0.56
N VAL A 70 -9.31 -4.28 -0.23
CA VAL A 70 -9.14 -3.99 -1.66
C VAL A 70 -8.19 -2.81 -1.86
N GLY A 71 -8.36 -1.73 -1.07
CA GLY A 71 -7.49 -0.56 -1.10
C GLY A 71 -6.04 -0.86 -0.74
N ASP A 72 -5.80 -1.82 0.14
CA ASP A 72 -4.45 -2.22 0.55
C ASP A 72 -3.81 -3.23 -0.45
N ILE A 73 -4.59 -4.13 -1.06
CA ILE A 73 -4.07 -5.18 -1.97
C ILE A 73 -3.91 -4.70 -3.42
N LEU A 74 -4.83 -3.86 -3.91
CA LEU A 74 -4.86 -3.51 -5.33
C LEU A 74 -3.64 -2.67 -5.78
N PRO A 75 -3.18 -1.65 -5.03
CA PRO A 75 -2.00 -0.88 -5.40
C PRO A 75 -0.71 -1.71 -5.54
N PRO A 76 -0.32 -2.59 -4.60
CA PRO A 76 0.89 -3.39 -4.75
C PRO A 76 0.80 -4.37 -5.93
N VAL A 77 -0.39 -4.87 -6.28
CA VAL A 77 -0.57 -5.68 -7.51
C VAL A 77 -0.20 -4.87 -8.75
N PHE A 78 -0.70 -3.63 -8.88
CA PHE A 78 -0.36 -2.77 -10.02
C PHE A 78 1.12 -2.39 -10.06
N VAL A 79 1.74 -2.13 -8.89
CA VAL A 79 3.18 -1.90 -8.77
C VAL A 79 3.97 -3.11 -9.29
N LEU A 80 3.66 -4.31 -8.82
CA LEU A 80 4.39 -5.53 -9.20
C LEU A 80 4.21 -5.85 -10.69
N LEU A 81 3.01 -5.61 -11.25
CA LEU A 81 2.78 -5.71 -12.69
C LEU A 81 3.63 -4.71 -13.48
N ALA A 82 3.63 -3.43 -13.09
CA ALA A 82 4.44 -2.40 -13.74
C ALA A 82 5.95 -2.74 -13.69
N ILE A 83 6.43 -3.27 -12.56
CA ILE A 83 7.79 -3.77 -12.41
C ILE A 83 8.05 -4.97 -13.36
N GLY A 84 7.12 -5.92 -13.45
CA GLY A 84 7.20 -7.07 -14.35
C GLY A 84 7.27 -6.72 -15.84
N PHE A 85 6.64 -5.60 -16.22
CA PHE A 85 6.74 -5.01 -17.56
C PHE A 85 7.92 -4.03 -17.72
N HIS A 86 8.80 -3.90 -16.71
CA HIS A 86 9.93 -2.96 -16.68
C HIS A 86 9.50 -1.48 -16.84
N GLN A 87 8.25 -1.16 -16.54
CA GLN A 87 7.72 0.21 -16.53
C GLN A 87 8.01 0.88 -15.18
N PHE A 88 9.28 1.07 -14.85
CA PHE A 88 9.70 1.54 -13.53
C PHE A 88 9.12 2.91 -13.16
N ARG A 89 9.08 3.88 -14.08
CA ARG A 89 8.45 5.18 -13.82
C ARG A 89 6.97 5.05 -13.47
N LEU A 90 6.23 4.18 -14.16
CA LEU A 90 4.83 3.90 -13.86
C LEU A 90 4.69 3.27 -12.47
N ALA A 91 5.55 2.31 -12.11
CA ALA A 91 5.60 1.75 -10.76
C ALA A 91 5.88 2.83 -9.70
N GLY A 92 6.77 3.79 -10.00
CA GLY A 92 7.03 4.95 -9.15
C GLY A 92 5.80 5.85 -8.95
N TYR A 93 5.04 6.11 -10.00
CA TYR A 93 3.77 6.84 -9.90
C TYR A 93 2.72 6.07 -9.12
N PHE A 94 2.62 4.76 -9.28
CA PHE A 94 1.73 3.94 -8.46
C PHE A 94 2.08 4.00 -6.98
N HIS A 95 3.37 3.95 -6.61
CA HIS A 95 3.80 4.15 -5.22
C HIS A 95 3.42 5.54 -4.69
N LEU A 96 3.65 6.60 -5.47
CA LEU A 96 3.29 7.97 -5.08
C LEU A 96 1.78 8.12 -4.87
N ILE A 97 0.98 7.61 -5.80
CA ILE A 97 -0.48 7.62 -5.70
C ILE A 97 -0.94 6.81 -4.49
N THR A 98 -0.33 5.66 -4.21
CA THR A 98 -0.62 4.86 -3.01
C THR A 98 -0.35 5.66 -1.74
N LEU A 99 0.79 6.36 -1.67
CA LEU A 99 1.15 7.18 -0.51
C LEU A 99 0.12 8.31 -0.26
N VAL A 100 -0.33 8.98 -1.32
CA VAL A 100 -1.21 10.16 -1.20
C VAL A 100 -2.68 9.79 -1.09
N LEU A 101 -3.18 8.89 -1.94
CA LEU A 101 -4.60 8.59 -2.05
C LEU A 101 -5.06 7.42 -1.18
N VAL A 102 -4.15 6.52 -0.80
CA VAL A 102 -4.49 5.39 0.07
C VAL A 102 -4.02 5.69 1.49
N ILE A 103 -2.72 5.87 1.68
CA ILE A 103 -2.13 5.94 3.03
C ILE A 103 -2.52 7.23 3.76
N LEU A 104 -2.37 8.39 3.11
CA LEU A 104 -2.70 9.66 3.75
C LEU A 104 -4.22 9.81 3.99
N VAL A 105 -5.06 9.39 3.04
CA VAL A 105 -6.52 9.39 3.21
C VAL A 105 -6.96 8.45 4.33
N ASP A 106 -6.35 7.26 4.40
CA ASP A 106 -6.58 6.29 5.48
C ASP A 106 -6.22 6.88 6.84
N MET A 107 -5.06 7.54 6.96
CA MET A 107 -4.64 8.19 8.21
C MET A 107 -5.54 9.35 8.64
N ILE A 108 -6.02 10.15 7.67
CA ILE A 108 -6.98 11.21 7.96
C ILE A 108 -8.30 10.60 8.45
N THR A 109 -8.80 9.60 7.72
CA THR A 109 -10.07 8.93 8.04
C THR A 109 -9.97 8.29 9.42
N TRP A 110 -8.96 7.44 9.65
CA TRP A 110 -8.68 6.85 10.95
C TRP A 110 -8.58 7.91 12.07
N GLY A 111 -7.83 8.98 11.85
CA GLY A 111 -7.68 10.07 12.83
C GLY A 111 -8.98 10.83 13.15
N THR A 112 -9.96 10.83 12.24
CA THR A 112 -11.28 11.43 12.49
C THR A 112 -12.23 10.51 13.26
N PHE A 113 -12.01 9.19 13.22
CA PHE A 113 -12.88 8.20 13.85
C PHE A 113 -12.32 7.63 15.17
N VAL A 114 -11.01 7.74 15.43
CA VAL A 114 -10.41 7.27 16.68
C VAL A 114 -10.42 8.38 17.75
N PRO A 115 -11.08 8.17 18.91
CA PRO A 115 -11.00 9.09 20.02
C PRO A 115 -9.63 8.98 20.69
N ASN A 116 -8.90 10.11 20.79
CA ASN A 116 -7.58 10.21 21.41
C ASN A 116 -6.48 9.35 20.76
N PRO A 117 -6.19 9.53 19.46
CA PRO A 117 -5.12 8.79 18.78
C PRO A 117 -3.79 9.03 19.48
N GLN A 118 -3.07 7.97 19.84
CA GLN A 118 -1.76 8.08 20.47
C GLN A 118 -0.66 8.20 19.41
N PRO A 119 0.45 8.90 19.70
CA PRO A 119 1.58 8.97 18.78
C PRO A 119 2.10 7.60 18.33
N LEU A 120 2.01 6.61 19.21
CA LEU A 120 2.44 5.23 18.93
C LEU A 120 1.61 4.59 17.80
N ASP A 121 0.31 4.89 17.71
CA ASP A 121 -0.58 4.36 16.68
C ASP A 121 -0.19 4.89 15.29
N ILE A 122 0.22 6.15 15.22
CA ILE A 122 0.73 6.77 13.97
C ILE A 122 2.08 6.15 13.59
N LEU A 123 2.95 5.90 14.57
CA LEU A 123 4.28 5.32 14.36
C LEU A 123 4.22 3.93 13.72
N GLN A 124 3.17 3.16 13.97
CA GLN A 124 2.97 1.84 13.34
C GLN A 124 2.76 1.91 11.82
N HIS A 125 2.37 3.08 11.28
CA HIS A 125 2.15 3.28 9.85
C HIS A 125 3.40 3.73 9.09
N ILE A 126 4.45 4.14 9.80
CA ILE A 126 5.71 4.66 9.23
C ILE A 126 6.50 3.58 8.45
N PRO A 127 6.65 2.32 8.90
CA PRO A 127 7.52 1.36 8.24
C PRO A 127 7.13 1.04 6.78
N PHE A 128 5.84 0.86 6.49
CA PHE A 128 5.42 0.61 5.10
C PHE A 128 5.41 1.90 4.26
N ALA A 129 5.10 3.06 4.84
CA ALA A 129 5.16 4.34 4.13
C ALA A 129 6.59 4.69 3.68
N ILE A 130 7.61 4.40 4.51
CA ILE A 130 9.02 4.59 4.17
C ILE A 130 9.41 3.73 2.97
N THR A 131 9.07 2.44 2.97
CA THR A 131 9.45 1.52 1.89
C THR A 131 8.80 1.92 0.55
N ILE A 132 7.55 2.39 0.58
CA ILE A 132 6.85 2.96 -0.58
C ILE A 132 7.53 4.26 -1.06
N GLY A 133 7.88 5.16 -0.14
CA GLY A 133 8.59 6.40 -0.47
C GLY A 133 9.97 6.15 -1.11
N VAL A 134 10.74 5.20 -0.57
CA VAL A 134 12.02 4.77 -1.14
C VAL A 134 11.83 4.20 -2.54
N ALA A 135 10.84 3.33 -2.74
CA ALA A 135 10.55 2.76 -4.06
C ALA A 135 10.15 3.84 -5.07
N ALA A 136 9.26 4.76 -4.70
CA ALA A 136 8.86 5.91 -5.52
C ALA A 136 10.08 6.75 -5.93
N TYR A 137 10.92 7.12 -4.96
CA TYR A 137 12.13 7.91 -5.21
C TYR A 137 13.07 7.19 -6.19
N CYS A 138 13.37 5.91 -5.95
CA CYS A 138 14.27 5.14 -6.78
C CYS A 138 13.79 5.03 -8.24
N PHE A 139 12.49 4.83 -8.43
CA PHE A 139 11.89 4.67 -9.75
C PHE A 139 11.71 5.98 -10.51
N LEU A 140 11.40 7.08 -9.82
CA LEU A 140 11.19 8.40 -10.44
C LEU A 140 12.50 9.15 -10.69
N LYS A 141 13.53 8.94 -9.86
CA LYS A 141 14.86 9.55 -10.05
C LYS A 141 15.61 8.98 -11.25
N THR A 142 15.37 7.72 -11.59
CA THR A 142 16.09 7.09 -12.71
C THR A 142 15.68 7.79 -14.01
N PRO A 143 16.63 8.38 -14.76
CA PRO A 143 16.30 9.12 -15.97
C PRO A 143 15.58 8.18 -16.94
N SER A 144 14.48 8.67 -17.53
CA SER A 144 13.89 8.03 -18.70
C SER A 144 15.02 7.90 -19.72
N LYS A 145 15.26 6.71 -20.26
CA LYS A 145 16.03 6.65 -21.51
C LYS A 145 15.29 7.54 -22.50
N THR A 146 15.86 8.70 -22.79
CA THR A 146 15.57 9.46 -23.99
C THR A 146 15.94 8.54 -25.13
N ASN A 147 14.93 7.92 -25.73
CA ASN A 147 15.04 7.47 -27.10
C ASN A 147 14.77 8.68 -27.99
#